data_AF-A0A7C3H1F5-F1
#
_entry.id   AF-A0A7C3H1F5-F1
#
_cell.length_a   1.000
_cell.length_b   1.000
_cell.length_c   1.000
_cell.angle_alpha   90.00
_cell.angle_beta   90.00
_cell.angle_gamma   90.00
#
_symmetry.space_group_name_H-M   'P 1'
#
loop_
_entity.id
_entity.type
_entity.pdbx_description
1 polymer ?
#
loop_
_entity_poly.entity_id
_entity_poly.type
_entity_poly.pdbx_seq_one_letter_code
_entity_poly.pdbx_strand_id
1 'polypeptide(L)'
;MRIDKLGRPYDGWDDTIEGQGNKAEAVRRAFAEEMKRRAPPNLKTYRGTLSTGGVTGKRRPYYLVRNYAGALVAIYLASFGRDLYLAWDLFVRKRVKWRNLGIMFGIAVALSLLTLWASSALGEGPSPFALGELFQESQALCTSACFVIWVIVVGAGALAAGLELHGNRYAFFVEDTGYGYQQILWRNIAIMAGLVLALTILNVYLLAWLLIIVLNALIIGKILRGAARAFFIEVMDHFAVNDTRAMVLTVDKSLRRAVDAAGLDASLLRPREMLQAGQWTRII
;
A
#
# COMPACT_ATOMS: atom_id res chain seq x y z
N MET A 1 9.34 -7.24 13.99
CA MET A 1 8.86 -6.40 12.86
C MET A 1 9.82 -6.58 11.68
N ARG A 2 9.37 -6.56 10.42
CA ARG A 2 10.29 -6.67 9.27
C ARG A 2 10.82 -5.28 8.89
N ILE A 3 12.09 -5.20 8.48
CA ILE A 3 12.75 -3.92 8.13
C ILE A 3 12.13 -3.24 6.90
N ASP A 4 11.64 -4.02 5.94
CA ASP A 4 10.93 -3.55 4.74
C ASP A 4 9.61 -2.82 5.07
N LYS A 5 9.01 -3.11 6.22
CA LYS A 5 7.82 -2.40 6.71
C LYS A 5 8.14 -1.06 7.34
N LEU A 6 9.40 -0.69 7.56
CA LEU A 6 9.75 0.59 8.21
C LEU A 6 9.59 1.78 7.28
N GLY A 7 9.73 1.59 5.97
CA GLY A 7 9.65 2.65 4.97
C GLY A 7 10.82 2.54 3.99
N ARG A 8 11.02 3.59 3.19
CA ARG A 8 12.24 3.68 2.36
C ARG A 8 13.39 4.21 3.24
N PRO A 9 14.58 3.62 3.20
CA PRO A 9 15.75 4.23 3.83
C PRO A 9 16.00 5.59 3.16
N TYR A 10 16.18 6.61 3.98
CA TYR A 10 16.35 7.99 3.54
C TYR A 10 17.74 8.51 3.92
N ASP A 11 18.21 8.15 5.11
CA ASP A 11 19.49 8.59 5.64
C ASP A 11 19.99 7.53 6.63
N GLY A 12 21.28 7.51 6.94
CA GLY A 12 21.85 6.61 7.93
C GLY A 12 23.31 6.92 8.18
N TRP A 13 23.83 6.35 9.26
CA TRP A 13 25.24 6.39 9.60
C TRP A 13 25.58 5.17 10.45
N ASP A 14 26.80 4.68 10.29
CA ASP A 14 27.37 3.62 11.09
C ASP A 14 28.83 3.86 11.45
N ASP A 15 29.24 3.30 12.59
CA ASP A 15 30.60 3.38 13.07
C ASP A 15 30.94 2.21 14.00
N THR A 16 32.23 1.97 14.14
CA THR A 16 32.76 0.88 14.96
C THR A 16 33.83 1.42 15.90
N ILE A 17 33.65 1.21 17.19
CA ILE A 17 34.67 1.53 18.20
C ILE A 17 35.42 0.23 18.55
N GLU A 18 36.67 0.16 18.12
CA GLU A 18 37.52 -1.02 18.27
C GLU A 18 37.77 -1.37 19.75
N GLY A 19 37.70 -2.66 20.08
CA GLY A 19 38.02 -3.17 21.42
C GLY A 19 36.98 -2.88 22.52
N GLN A 20 35.87 -2.21 22.20
CA GLN A 20 34.86 -1.77 23.18
C GLN A 20 33.55 -2.57 23.18
N GLY A 21 33.53 -3.77 22.60
CA GLY A 21 32.34 -4.61 22.47
C GLY A 21 31.66 -4.94 23.82
N ASN A 22 32.44 -5.06 24.90
CA ASN A 22 31.93 -5.28 26.25
C ASN A 22 31.10 -4.10 26.80
N LYS A 23 31.22 -2.90 26.23
CA LYS A 23 30.46 -1.71 26.62
C LYS A 23 29.09 -1.59 25.94
N ALA A 24 28.73 -2.49 25.03
CA ALA A 24 27.48 -2.41 24.26
C ALA A 24 26.21 -2.30 25.12
N GLU A 25 26.13 -3.02 26.24
CA GLU A 25 24.97 -2.92 27.16
C GLU A 25 24.98 -1.60 27.96
N ALA A 26 26.15 -1.09 28.33
CA ALA A 26 26.27 0.19 29.01
C ALA A 26 25.80 1.35 28.11
N VAL A 27 26.27 1.37 26.86
CA VAL A 27 25.85 2.37 25.85
C VAL A 27 24.34 2.27 25.59
N ARG A 28 23.79 1.05 25.48
CA ARG A 28 22.34 0.85 25.29
C ARG A 28 21.50 1.41 26.44
N ARG A 29 21.93 1.20 27.69
CA ARG A 29 21.24 1.74 28.88
C ARG A 29 21.34 3.26 28.93
N ALA A 30 22.55 3.81 28.77
CA ALA A 30 22.79 5.25 28.75
C ALA A 30 21.98 5.94 27.63
N PHE A 31 21.90 5.34 26.45
CA PHE A 31 21.09 5.87 25.34
C PHE A 31 19.60 5.92 25.68
N ALA A 32 19.07 4.87 26.30
CA ALA A 32 17.67 4.84 26.70
C ALA A 32 17.35 5.93 27.74
N GLU A 33 18.26 6.17 28.69
CA GLU A 33 18.14 7.22 29.71
C GLU A 33 18.25 8.63 29.09
N GLU A 34 19.21 8.85 28.20
CA GLU A 34 19.36 10.12 27.48
C GLU A 34 18.12 10.45 26.65
N MET A 35 17.59 9.46 25.92
CA MET A 35 16.35 9.63 25.16
C MET A 35 15.16 9.91 26.08
N LYS A 36 15.04 9.24 27.23
CA LYS A 36 13.98 9.54 28.21
C LYS A 36 14.07 10.96 28.75
N ARG A 37 15.29 11.47 28.95
CA ARG A 37 15.54 12.81 29.50
C ARG A 37 15.32 13.93 28.49
N ARG A 38 15.64 13.69 27.22
CA ARG A 38 15.76 14.76 26.19
C ARG A 38 14.76 14.64 25.04
N ALA A 39 14.08 13.51 24.87
CA ALA A 39 13.16 13.35 23.77
C ALA A 39 12.05 14.42 23.84
N PRO A 40 11.80 15.16 22.75
CA PRO A 40 10.61 15.98 22.62
C PRO A 40 9.33 15.16 22.92
N PRO A 41 8.29 15.78 23.50
CA PRO A 41 7.07 15.07 23.90
C PRO A 41 6.36 14.34 22.75
N ASN A 42 6.62 14.76 21.50
CA ASN A 42 6.02 14.18 20.31
C ASN A 42 6.80 12.98 19.73
N LEU A 43 7.93 12.59 20.33
CA LEU A 43 8.70 11.42 19.93
C LEU A 43 8.27 10.19 20.72
N LYS A 44 7.95 9.11 20.00
CA LYS A 44 7.68 7.80 20.59
C LYS A 44 8.92 6.94 20.50
N THR A 45 9.48 6.57 21.65
CA THR A 45 10.62 5.66 21.76
C THR A 45 10.15 4.28 22.17
N TYR A 46 10.59 3.23 21.47
CA TYR A 46 10.27 1.86 21.83
C TYR A 46 11.39 0.90 21.40
N ARG A 47 11.55 -0.21 22.13
CA ARG A 47 12.45 -1.29 21.74
C ARG A 47 11.70 -2.24 20.80
N GLY A 48 12.36 -2.71 19.76
CA GLY A 48 11.76 -3.65 18.83
C GLY A 48 12.80 -4.53 18.16
N THR A 49 12.44 -5.78 17.92
CA THR A 49 13.29 -6.70 17.16
C THR A 49 12.96 -6.58 15.67
N LEU A 50 13.96 -6.19 14.87
CA LEU A 50 13.85 -6.15 13.42
C LEU A 50 14.42 -7.43 12.80
N SER A 51 13.85 -7.83 11.67
CA SER A 51 14.36 -8.91 10.83
C SER A 51 14.59 -8.36 9.42
N THR A 52 15.67 -8.82 8.77
CA THR A 52 16.04 -8.46 7.39
C THR A 52 15.05 -8.95 6.33
N GLY A 53 14.01 -9.71 6.73
CA GLY A 53 13.09 -10.38 5.82
C GLY A 53 13.50 -11.83 5.55
N GLY A 54 12.59 -12.58 4.92
CA GLY A 54 12.75 -14.03 4.71
C GLY A 54 12.44 -14.88 5.96
N VAL A 55 12.24 -16.19 5.75
CA VAL A 55 11.94 -17.16 6.82
C VAL A 55 13.14 -17.33 7.76
N THR A 56 14.37 -17.20 7.23
CA THR A 56 15.64 -17.35 7.95
C THR A 56 16.26 -16.02 8.39
N GLY A 57 15.55 -14.90 8.23
CA GLY A 57 16.10 -13.57 8.48
C GLY A 57 16.51 -13.37 9.94
N LYS A 58 17.81 -13.16 10.18
CA LYS A 58 18.38 -12.91 11.52
C LYS A 58 17.61 -11.77 12.21
N ARG A 59 17.21 -12.02 13.45
CA ARG A 59 16.48 -11.07 14.31
C ARG A 59 17.48 -10.30 15.16
N ARG A 60 17.42 -8.97 15.11
CA ARG A 60 18.33 -8.08 15.86
C ARG A 60 17.52 -7.07 16.68
N PRO A 61 17.92 -6.76 17.92
CA PRO A 61 17.25 -5.75 18.73
C PRO A 61 17.64 -4.35 18.25
N TYR A 62 16.64 -3.48 18.09
CA TYR A 62 16.81 -2.07 17.74
C TYR A 62 16.07 -1.19 18.75
N TYR A 63 16.58 0.04 18.91
CA TYR A 63 15.81 1.15 19.47
C TYR A 63 15.15 1.90 18.33
N LEU A 64 13.84 2.09 18.43
CA LEU A 64 13.04 2.73 17.40
C LEU A 64 12.51 4.05 17.95
N VAL A 65 12.79 5.14 17.23
CA VAL A 65 12.32 6.48 17.56
C VAL A 65 11.45 6.96 16.41
N ARG A 66 10.19 7.30 16.69
CA ARG A 66 9.22 7.70 15.67
C ARG A 66 8.67 9.09 15.97
N ASN A 67 8.56 9.93 14.94
CA ASN A 67 7.83 11.20 15.02
C ASN A 67 6.39 11.08 14.48
N TYR A 68 5.59 12.13 14.68
CA TYR A 68 4.19 12.16 14.21
C TYR A 68 4.07 12.19 12.68
N ALA A 69 5.08 12.71 11.96
CA ALA A 69 5.13 12.74 10.50
C ALA A 69 5.29 11.34 9.87
N GLY A 70 5.62 10.32 10.68
CA GLY A 70 5.83 8.95 10.20
C GLY A 70 7.24 8.66 9.72
N ALA A 71 8.19 9.54 10.06
CA ALA A 71 9.61 9.21 10.03
C ALA A 71 9.97 8.36 11.26
N LEU A 72 10.89 7.42 11.05
CA LEU A 72 11.34 6.48 12.06
C LEU A 72 12.85 6.33 11.97
N VAL A 73 13.56 6.54 13.08
CA VAL A 73 14.98 6.24 13.21
C VAL A 73 15.13 4.91 13.91
N ALA A 74 15.82 3.96 13.27
CA ALA A 74 16.17 2.68 13.86
C ALA A 74 17.63 2.73 14.29
N ILE A 75 17.89 2.71 15.59
CA ILE A 75 19.23 2.68 16.17
C ILE A 75 19.60 1.23 16.51
N TYR A 76 20.76 0.80 16.03
CA TYR A 76 21.37 -0.48 16.30
C TYR A 76 22.63 -0.29 17.15
N LEU A 77 22.69 -0.99 18.27
CA LEU A 77 23.80 -0.94 19.22
C LEU A 77 24.13 -2.37 19.61
N ALA A 78 25.27 -2.88 19.14
CA ALA A 78 25.63 -4.28 19.36
C ALA A 78 27.15 -4.46 19.45
N SER A 79 27.55 -5.50 20.17
CA SER A 79 28.93 -5.99 20.15
C SER A 79 29.15 -6.85 18.90
N PHE A 80 30.19 -6.57 18.13
CA PHE A 80 30.68 -7.41 17.05
C PHE A 80 32.05 -7.97 17.45
N GLY A 81 32.05 -9.13 18.11
CA GLY A 81 33.28 -9.68 18.69
C GLY A 81 33.85 -8.77 19.78
N ARG A 82 35.03 -8.21 19.53
CA ARG A 82 35.68 -7.27 20.46
C ARG A 82 35.24 -5.82 20.26
N ASP A 83 34.53 -5.52 19.19
CA ASP A 83 34.25 -4.14 18.80
C ASP A 83 32.80 -3.76 19.11
N LEU A 84 32.58 -2.46 19.33
CA LEU A 84 31.25 -1.90 19.52
C LEU A 84 30.77 -1.30 18.19
N TYR A 85 29.73 -1.90 17.62
CA TYR A 85 29.08 -1.38 16.42
C TYR A 85 27.88 -0.51 16.79
N LEU A 86 27.85 0.71 16.26
CA LEU A 86 26.74 1.64 16.41
C LEU A 86 26.29 2.05 15.03
N ALA A 87 24.99 1.95 14.77
CA ALA A 87 24.41 2.44 13.54
C ALA A 87 23.04 3.04 13.80
N TRP A 88 22.62 3.98 12.96
CA TRP A 88 21.24 4.37 12.90
C TRP A 88 20.81 4.62 11.47
N ASP A 89 19.56 4.25 11.17
CA ASP A 89 18.95 4.42 9.85
C ASP A 89 17.64 5.17 9.97
N LEU A 90 17.48 6.24 9.20
CA LEU A 90 16.23 6.98 9.03
C LEU A 90 15.40 6.35 7.92
N PHE A 91 14.20 5.90 8.29
CA PHE A 91 13.17 5.43 7.38
C PHE A 91 12.02 6.43 7.32
N VAL A 92 11.56 6.70 6.09
CA VAL A 92 10.36 7.53 5.88
C VAL A 92 9.28 6.68 5.21
N ARG A 93 8.10 6.62 5.83
CA ARG A 93 6.94 5.95 5.26
C ARG A 93 6.20 6.89 4.32
N LYS A 94 5.97 6.42 3.09
CA LYS A 94 5.06 7.07 2.16
C LYS A 94 3.63 6.86 2.66
N ARG A 95 2.93 7.94 3.00
CA ARG A 95 1.49 7.88 3.33
C ARG A 95 0.70 8.03 2.03
N VAL A 96 -0.14 7.04 1.76
CA VAL A 96 -1.09 7.11 0.65
C VAL A 96 -2.24 8.02 1.07
N LYS A 97 -2.59 9.00 0.23
CA LYS A 97 -3.73 9.89 0.48
C LYS A 97 -5.03 9.17 0.16
N TRP A 98 -5.47 8.31 1.08
CA TRP A 98 -6.71 7.53 0.93
C TRP A 98 -7.93 8.41 0.60
N ARG A 99 -8.01 9.61 1.17
CA ARG A 99 -9.06 10.59 0.83
C ARG A 99 -9.05 10.95 -0.65
N ASN A 100 -7.89 11.21 -1.24
CA ASN A 100 -7.79 11.56 -2.66
C ASN A 100 -8.18 10.37 -3.55
N LEU A 101 -7.75 9.16 -3.19
CA LEU A 101 -8.15 7.93 -3.89
C LEU A 101 -9.67 7.71 -3.82
N GLY A 102 -10.28 7.92 -2.65
CA GLY A 102 -11.72 7.81 -2.47
C GLY A 102 -12.49 8.82 -3.31
N ILE A 103 -12.03 10.08 -3.39
CA ILE A 103 -12.65 11.10 -4.25
C ILE A 103 -12.54 10.71 -5.73
N MET A 104 -11.37 10.26 -6.19
CA MET A 104 -11.19 9.82 -7.57
C MET A 104 -12.10 8.63 -7.92
N PHE A 105 -12.23 7.67 -7.01
CA PHE A 105 -13.13 6.54 -7.17
C PHE A 105 -14.59 6.98 -7.23
N GLY A 106 -15.00 7.88 -6.33
CA GLY A 106 -16.37 8.44 -6.35
C GLY A 106 -16.69 9.18 -7.64
N ILE A 107 -15.76 9.99 -8.15
CA ILE A 107 -15.91 10.68 -9.46
C ILE A 107 -16.02 9.65 -10.59
N ALA A 108 -15.19 8.61 -10.58
CA ALA A 108 -15.24 7.56 -11.61
C ALA A 108 -16.61 6.87 -11.63
N VAL A 109 -17.14 6.47 -10.47
CA VAL A 109 -18.47 5.85 -10.34
C VAL A 109 -19.56 6.80 -10.84
N ALA A 110 -19.52 8.08 -10.45
CA ALA A 110 -20.50 9.06 -10.89
C ALA A 110 -20.48 9.25 -12.42
N LEU A 111 -19.30 9.34 -13.03
CA LEU A 111 -19.16 9.45 -14.48
C LEU A 111 -19.60 8.19 -15.21
N SER A 112 -19.33 7.00 -14.67
CA SER A 112 -19.82 5.74 -15.23
C SER A 112 -21.34 5.66 -15.24
N LEU A 113 -21.98 6.02 -14.11
CA LEU A 113 -23.44 6.05 -14.01
C LEU A 113 -24.04 7.10 -14.95
N LEU A 114 -23.42 8.28 -15.05
CA LEU A 114 -23.85 9.33 -15.97
C LEU A 114 -23.72 8.89 -17.43
N THR A 115 -22.64 8.18 -17.79
CA THR A 115 -22.43 7.65 -19.14
C THR A 115 -23.49 6.60 -19.47
N LEU A 116 -23.77 5.69 -18.53
CA LEU A 116 -24.81 4.67 -18.68
C LEU A 116 -26.19 5.32 -18.86
N TRP A 117 -26.52 6.32 -18.04
CA TRP A 117 -27.77 7.07 -18.15
C TRP A 117 -27.88 7.87 -19.46
N ALA A 118 -26.81 8.54 -19.89
CA ALA A 118 -26.82 9.28 -21.15
C ALA A 118 -27.04 8.35 -22.35
N SER A 119 -26.43 7.15 -22.33
CA SER A 119 -26.62 6.15 -23.38
C SER A 119 -28.05 5.62 -23.47
N SER A 120 -28.78 5.54 -22.35
CA SER A 120 -30.18 5.13 -22.39
C SER A 120 -31.12 6.27 -22.78
N ALA A 121 -30.80 7.52 -22.41
CA ALA A 121 -31.63 8.68 -22.69
C ALA A 121 -31.61 9.12 -24.16
N LEU A 122 -30.48 9.00 -24.84
CA LEU A 122 -30.31 9.51 -26.20
C LEU A 122 -30.84 8.58 -27.30
N GLY A 123 -31.23 7.34 -26.97
CA GLY A 123 -31.71 6.36 -27.96
C GLY A 123 -30.67 5.91 -28.99
N GLU A 124 -29.51 6.57 -29.03
CA GLU A 124 -28.33 6.13 -29.74
C GLU A 124 -27.71 4.98 -28.94
N GLY A 125 -27.66 3.79 -29.56
CA GLY A 125 -26.86 2.69 -29.03
C GLY A 125 -25.46 3.19 -28.68
N PRO A 126 -24.84 2.69 -27.61
CA PRO A 126 -23.71 3.32 -26.92
C PRO A 126 -22.65 3.80 -27.92
N SER A 127 -22.70 5.09 -28.28
CA SER A 127 -21.81 5.65 -29.29
C SER A 127 -20.47 5.88 -28.60
N PRO A 128 -19.44 5.08 -28.91
CA PRO A 128 -18.17 5.24 -28.25
C PRO A 128 -17.53 6.51 -28.79
N PHE A 129 -16.95 7.31 -27.92
CA PHE A 129 -15.87 8.22 -28.33
C PHE A 129 -14.89 7.47 -29.24
N ALA A 130 -14.18 8.16 -30.15
CA ALA A 130 -13.30 7.63 -31.20
C ALA A 130 -12.22 6.57 -30.82
N LEU A 131 -12.17 6.12 -29.57
CA LEU A 131 -11.58 4.86 -29.11
C LEU A 131 -12.47 3.61 -29.37
N GLY A 132 -13.63 3.78 -30.01
CA GLY A 132 -14.63 2.74 -30.26
C GLY A 132 -14.10 1.48 -30.94
N GLU A 133 -13.22 1.62 -31.93
CA GLU A 133 -12.68 0.45 -32.65
C GLU A 133 -11.78 -0.42 -31.75
N LEU A 134 -10.92 0.19 -30.92
CA LEU A 134 -10.07 -0.53 -29.96
C LEU A 134 -10.88 -1.14 -28.81
N PHE A 135 -11.98 -0.49 -28.40
CA PHE A 135 -12.85 -1.00 -27.35
C PHE A 135 -13.81 -2.09 -27.85
N GLN A 136 -14.24 -2.04 -29.10
CA GLN A 136 -15.15 -3.03 -29.69
C GLN A 136 -14.48 -4.42 -29.77
N GLU A 137 -13.19 -4.49 -30.11
CA GLU A 137 -12.41 -5.74 -30.03
C GLU A 137 -12.22 -6.22 -28.58
N SER A 138 -11.97 -5.30 -27.64
CA SER A 138 -11.82 -5.64 -26.22
C SER A 138 -13.13 -6.11 -25.58
N GLN A 139 -14.28 -5.54 -25.99
CA GLN A 139 -15.59 -5.97 -25.53
C GLN A 139 -15.91 -7.36 -26.06
N ALA A 140 -15.55 -7.69 -27.31
CA ALA A 140 -15.68 -9.06 -27.83
C ALA A 140 -14.88 -10.08 -27.00
N LEU A 141 -13.66 -9.74 -26.56
CA LEU A 141 -12.84 -10.60 -25.70
C LEU A 141 -13.38 -10.71 -24.26
N CYS A 142 -13.87 -9.61 -23.69
CA CYS A 142 -14.40 -9.62 -22.31
C CYS A 142 -15.78 -10.30 -22.25
N THR A 143 -16.64 -10.04 -23.24
CA THR A 143 -17.94 -10.73 -23.37
C THR A 143 -17.76 -12.21 -23.64
N SER A 144 -16.80 -12.61 -24.46
CA SER A 144 -16.53 -14.04 -24.70
C SER A 144 -16.00 -14.75 -23.45
N ALA A 145 -15.09 -14.14 -22.67
CA ALA A 145 -14.64 -14.72 -21.41
C ALA A 145 -15.76 -14.82 -20.35
N CYS A 146 -16.58 -13.79 -20.21
CA CYS A 146 -17.76 -13.82 -19.32
C CYS A 146 -18.81 -14.83 -19.81
N PHE A 147 -18.98 -14.98 -21.12
CA PHE A 147 -19.87 -15.97 -21.73
C PHE A 147 -19.38 -17.39 -21.48
N VAL A 148 -18.07 -17.66 -21.58
CA VAL A 148 -17.49 -18.98 -21.26
C VAL A 148 -17.70 -19.32 -19.78
N ILE A 149 -17.45 -18.38 -18.86
CA ILE A 149 -17.70 -18.59 -17.43
C ILE A 149 -19.19 -18.84 -17.18
N TRP A 150 -20.07 -18.09 -17.84
CA TRP A 150 -21.51 -18.26 -17.74
C TRP A 150 -21.99 -19.62 -18.26
N VAL A 151 -21.51 -20.04 -19.44
CA VAL A 151 -21.78 -21.36 -20.04
C VAL A 151 -21.31 -22.48 -19.12
N ILE A 152 -20.14 -22.34 -18.49
CA ILE A 152 -19.62 -23.33 -17.54
C ILE A 152 -20.51 -23.41 -16.29
N VAL A 153 -20.89 -22.26 -15.71
CA VAL A 153 -21.71 -22.23 -14.48
C VAL A 153 -23.13 -22.72 -14.73
N VAL A 154 -23.77 -22.27 -15.79
CA VAL A 154 -25.13 -22.68 -16.17
C VAL A 154 -25.13 -24.13 -16.65
N GLY A 155 -24.14 -24.52 -17.45
CA GLY A 155 -23.96 -25.90 -17.92
C GLY A 155 -23.73 -26.87 -16.76
N ALA A 156 -22.89 -26.52 -15.79
CA ALA A 156 -22.67 -27.33 -14.59
C ALA A 156 -23.94 -27.41 -13.71
N GLY A 157 -24.70 -26.33 -13.58
CA GLY A 157 -25.98 -26.33 -12.86
C GLY A 157 -27.03 -27.24 -13.52
N ALA A 158 -27.13 -27.20 -14.85
CA ALA A 158 -28.03 -28.07 -15.61
C ALA A 158 -27.59 -29.55 -15.56
N LEU A 159 -26.28 -29.82 -15.60
CA LEU A 159 -25.72 -31.17 -15.47
C LEU A 159 -25.92 -31.74 -14.06
N ALA A 160 -25.73 -30.92 -13.01
CA ALA A 160 -25.99 -31.33 -11.63
C ALA A 160 -27.46 -31.67 -11.41
N ALA A 161 -28.39 -30.84 -11.91
CA ALA A 161 -29.81 -31.11 -11.86
C ALA A 161 -30.21 -32.36 -12.69
N GLY A 162 -29.54 -32.60 -13.82
CA GLY A 162 -29.75 -33.80 -14.65
C GLY A 162 -29.18 -35.09 -14.04
N LEU A 163 -28.07 -35.01 -13.31
CA LEU A 163 -27.44 -36.16 -12.64
C LEU A 163 -28.21 -36.61 -11.39
N GLU A 164 -28.84 -35.67 -10.68
CA GLU A 164 -29.67 -35.99 -9.51
C GLU A 164 -30.96 -36.74 -9.89
N LEU A 165 -31.44 -36.58 -11.14
CA LEU A 165 -32.58 -37.30 -11.70
C LEU A 165 -32.28 -38.77 -12.05
N HIS A 166 -31.01 -39.16 -12.24
CA HIS A 166 -30.64 -40.52 -12.61
C HIS A 166 -30.24 -41.43 -11.44
N GLY A 167 -30.01 -40.86 -10.25
CA GLY A 167 -29.46 -41.59 -9.10
C GLY A 167 -30.48 -42.11 -8.08
N ASN A 168 -31.72 -41.65 -8.10
CA ASN A 168 -32.70 -42.01 -7.07
C ASN A 168 -34.08 -42.28 -7.69
N ARG A 169 -34.59 -43.50 -7.50
CA ARG A 169 -35.92 -43.96 -7.93
C ARG A 169 -37.05 -43.31 -7.11
N TYR A 170 -37.10 -41.99 -7.06
CA TYR A 170 -38.30 -41.28 -6.63
C TYR A 170 -39.08 -40.90 -7.88
N ALA A 171 -39.94 -41.83 -8.31
CA ALA A 171 -41.03 -41.54 -9.21
C ALA A 171 -42.03 -40.63 -8.48
N PHE A 172 -41.70 -39.34 -8.37
CA PHE A 172 -42.70 -38.33 -8.06
C PHE A 172 -43.43 -38.01 -9.37
N PHE A 173 -44.65 -38.53 -9.47
CA PHE A 173 -45.65 -38.07 -10.42
C PHE A 173 -45.81 -36.55 -10.28
N VAL A 174 -45.25 -35.80 -11.22
CA VAL A 174 -45.52 -34.37 -11.44
C VAL A 174 -46.05 -34.25 -12.87
N GLU A 175 -47.25 -34.77 -13.09
CA GLU A 175 -47.80 -34.88 -14.45
C GLU A 175 -48.68 -33.68 -14.85
N ASP A 176 -48.91 -32.69 -13.97
CA ASP A 176 -49.81 -31.56 -14.32
C ASP A 176 -49.41 -30.15 -13.83
N THR A 177 -48.20 -29.96 -13.27
CA THR A 177 -47.71 -28.61 -12.86
C THR A 177 -46.49 -28.12 -13.67
N GLY A 178 -46.08 -28.86 -14.71
CA GLY A 178 -44.81 -28.68 -15.41
C GLY A 178 -44.63 -27.35 -16.17
N TYR A 179 -45.71 -26.73 -16.67
CA TYR A 179 -45.61 -25.47 -17.40
C TYR A 179 -45.28 -24.27 -16.51
N GLY A 180 -45.76 -24.27 -15.26
CA GLY A 180 -45.53 -23.16 -14.32
C GLY A 180 -44.08 -23.08 -13.85
N TYR A 181 -43.47 -24.23 -13.57
CA TYR A 181 -42.09 -24.28 -13.07
C TYR A 181 -41.07 -23.87 -14.15
N GLN A 182 -41.24 -24.32 -15.39
CA GLN A 182 -40.38 -23.92 -16.50
C GLN A 182 -40.42 -22.40 -16.75
N GLN A 183 -41.60 -21.77 -16.73
CA GLN A 183 -41.69 -20.32 -16.93
C GLN A 183 -41.02 -19.52 -15.81
N ILE A 184 -41.15 -19.95 -14.55
CA ILE A 184 -40.49 -19.30 -13.42
C ILE A 184 -38.96 -19.43 -13.54
N LEU A 185 -38.47 -20.61 -13.93
CA LEU A 185 -37.05 -20.87 -14.13
C LEU A 185 -36.48 -19.99 -15.25
N TRP A 186 -37.12 -19.95 -16.42
CA TRP A 186 -36.68 -19.11 -17.55
C TRP A 186 -36.71 -17.63 -17.22
N ARG A 187 -37.72 -17.15 -16.48
CA ARG A 187 -37.79 -15.75 -16.02
C ARG A 187 -36.63 -15.40 -15.10
N ASN A 188 -36.31 -16.29 -14.15
CA ASN A 188 -35.19 -16.08 -13.23
C ASN A 188 -33.84 -16.11 -13.96
N ILE A 189 -33.65 -17.01 -14.93
CA ILE A 189 -32.45 -17.08 -15.76
C ILE A 189 -32.29 -15.79 -16.58
N ALA A 190 -33.36 -15.29 -17.20
CA ALA A 190 -33.33 -14.05 -17.97
C ALA A 190 -32.98 -12.83 -17.11
N ILE A 191 -33.56 -12.72 -15.90
CA ILE A 191 -33.24 -11.65 -14.95
C ILE A 191 -31.77 -11.72 -14.53
N MET A 192 -31.27 -12.91 -14.18
CA MET A 192 -29.88 -13.10 -13.79
C MET A 192 -28.90 -12.79 -14.93
N ALA A 193 -29.22 -13.22 -16.15
CA ALA A 193 -28.41 -12.91 -17.34
C ALA A 193 -28.37 -11.40 -17.61
N GLY A 194 -29.51 -10.71 -17.51
CA GLY A 194 -29.58 -9.25 -17.65
C GLY A 194 -28.77 -8.51 -16.59
N LEU A 195 -28.83 -8.94 -15.32
CA LEU A 195 -28.05 -8.36 -14.22
C LEU A 195 -26.55 -8.55 -14.42
N VAL A 196 -26.11 -9.74 -14.84
CA VAL A 196 -24.68 -10.01 -15.10
C VAL A 196 -24.18 -9.13 -16.25
N LEU A 197 -24.94 -9.01 -17.34
CA LEU A 197 -24.58 -8.16 -18.47
C LEU A 197 -24.52 -6.67 -18.08
N ALA A 198 -25.48 -6.20 -17.28
CA ALA A 198 -25.47 -4.83 -16.79
C ALA A 198 -24.23 -4.53 -15.90
N LEU A 199 -23.86 -5.48 -15.03
CA LEU A 199 -22.69 -5.36 -14.16
C LEU A 199 -21.37 -5.38 -14.95
N THR A 200 -21.27 -6.18 -16.03
CA THR A 200 -20.06 -6.20 -16.87
C THR A 200 -19.91 -4.89 -17.63
N ILE A 201 -20.98 -4.36 -18.22
CA ILE A 201 -20.98 -3.06 -18.90
C ILE A 201 -20.57 -1.94 -17.93
N LEU A 202 -21.18 -1.90 -16.73
CA LEU A 202 -20.84 -0.92 -15.70
C LEU A 202 -19.36 -1.00 -15.31
N ASN A 203 -18.81 -2.22 -15.19
CA ASN A 203 -17.41 -2.44 -14.85
C ASN A 203 -16.47 -1.88 -15.94
N VAL A 204 -16.78 -2.08 -17.23
CA VAL A 204 -15.97 -1.55 -18.33
C VAL A 204 -15.91 -0.02 -18.29
N TYR A 205 -17.05 0.65 -18.14
CA TYR A 205 -17.08 2.11 -18.01
C TYR A 205 -16.36 2.60 -16.76
N LEU A 206 -16.49 1.91 -15.63
CA LEU A 206 -15.77 2.25 -14.39
C LEU A 206 -14.26 2.18 -14.56
N LEU A 207 -13.76 1.11 -15.16
CA LEU A 207 -12.33 0.95 -15.42
C LEU A 207 -11.80 2.01 -16.38
N ALA A 208 -12.55 2.32 -17.46
CA ALA A 208 -12.18 3.37 -18.41
C ALA A 208 -12.09 4.75 -17.72
N TRP A 209 -13.09 5.13 -16.95
CA TRP A 209 -13.07 6.40 -16.21
C TRP A 209 -11.98 6.45 -15.14
N LEU A 210 -11.77 5.36 -14.40
CA LEU A 210 -10.67 5.27 -13.43
C LEU A 210 -9.31 5.48 -14.10
N LEU A 211 -9.07 4.86 -15.25
CA LEU A 211 -7.82 5.02 -16.00
C LEU A 211 -7.62 6.48 -16.42
N ILE A 212 -8.65 7.11 -17.01
CA ILE A 212 -8.61 8.51 -17.45
C ILE A 212 -8.31 9.43 -16.26
N ILE A 213 -9.00 9.25 -15.13
CA ILE A 213 -8.82 10.08 -13.93
C ILE A 213 -7.42 9.88 -13.34
N VAL A 214 -6.90 8.66 -13.29
CA VAL A 214 -5.53 8.37 -12.83
C VAL A 214 -4.49 9.02 -13.74
N LEU A 215 -4.63 8.91 -15.06
CA LEU A 215 -3.72 9.54 -16.02
C LEU A 215 -3.69 11.07 -15.86
N ASN A 216 -4.86 11.70 -15.78
CA ASN A 216 -4.99 13.14 -15.56
C ASN A 216 -4.37 13.55 -14.21
N ALA A 217 -4.61 12.79 -13.14
CA ALA A 217 -4.01 13.07 -11.83
C ALA A 217 -2.47 12.96 -11.84
N LEU A 218 -1.90 12.02 -12.63
CA LEU A 218 -0.45 11.90 -12.82
C LEU A 218 0.12 13.11 -13.59
N ILE A 219 -0.55 13.57 -14.65
CA ILE A 219 -0.14 14.73 -15.45
C ILE A 219 -0.18 16.00 -14.58
N ILE A 220 -1.32 16.26 -13.92
CA ILE A 220 -1.51 17.39 -13.01
C ILE A 220 -0.49 17.35 -11.86
N GLY A 221 -0.23 16.16 -11.31
CA GLY A 221 0.80 15.97 -10.27
C GLY A 221 2.20 16.37 -10.75
N LYS A 222 2.57 16.02 -11.99
CA LYS A 222 3.84 16.40 -12.59
C LYS A 222 3.94 17.90 -12.81
N ILE A 223 2.89 18.53 -13.35
CA ILE A 223 2.86 19.98 -13.64
C ILE A 223 2.91 20.80 -12.34
N LEU A 224 2.05 20.50 -11.36
CA LEU A 224 1.90 21.33 -10.16
C LEU A 224 2.98 21.07 -9.11
N ARG A 225 3.52 19.85 -9.02
CA ARG A 225 4.39 19.43 -7.91
C ARG A 225 5.74 18.88 -8.37
N GLY A 226 6.02 18.88 -9.67
CA GLY A 226 7.25 18.33 -10.25
C GLY A 226 7.35 16.80 -10.21
N ALA A 227 6.33 16.10 -9.69
CA ALA A 227 6.35 14.64 -9.57
C ALA A 227 4.96 14.04 -9.80
N ALA A 228 4.86 13.14 -10.77
CA ALA A 228 3.58 12.52 -11.17
C ALA A 228 2.84 11.86 -9.99
N ARG A 229 3.58 11.25 -9.06
CA ARG A 229 3.01 10.53 -7.91
C ARG A 229 2.61 11.42 -6.74
N ALA A 230 2.87 12.73 -6.79
CA ALA A 230 2.64 13.65 -5.68
C ALA A 230 1.14 13.86 -5.35
N PHE A 231 0.25 13.45 -6.26
CA PHE A 231 -1.19 13.45 -6.01
C PHE A 231 -1.63 12.30 -5.09
N PHE A 232 -0.99 11.14 -5.23
CA PHE A 232 -1.31 9.90 -4.51
C PHE A 232 -0.53 9.75 -3.21
N ILE A 233 0.68 10.29 -3.17
CA ILE A 233 1.61 10.13 -2.06
C ILE A 233 1.74 11.48 -1.34
N GLU A 234 1.54 11.46 -0.03
CA GLU A 234 1.84 12.59 0.83
C GLU A 234 3.35 12.83 0.87
N VAL A 235 3.74 14.00 0.37
CA VAL A 235 5.09 14.53 0.55
C VAL A 235 5.12 15.16 1.93
N MET A 236 6.17 14.89 2.71
CA MET A 236 6.37 15.56 3.99
C MET A 236 6.37 17.07 3.77
N ASP A 237 5.55 17.78 4.54
CA ASP A 237 5.58 19.23 4.53
C ASP A 237 6.90 19.76 5.11
N HIS A 238 7.14 21.06 4.95
CA HIS A 238 8.37 21.69 5.42
C HIS A 238 8.57 21.54 6.95
N PHE A 239 7.49 21.56 7.75
CA PHE A 239 7.56 21.39 9.19
C PHE A 239 7.91 19.95 9.56
N ALA A 240 7.29 18.96 8.92
CA ALA A 240 7.60 17.55 9.07
C ALA A 240 9.06 17.23 8.68
N VAL A 241 9.60 17.90 7.66
CA VAL A 241 11.03 17.80 7.32
C VAL A 241 11.90 18.35 8.45
N ASN A 242 11.59 19.54 8.97
CA ASN A 242 12.33 20.14 10.08
C ASN A 242 12.26 19.32 11.37
N ASP A 243 11.10 18.76 11.69
CA ASP A 243 10.91 17.92 12.87
C ASP A 243 11.63 16.58 12.73
N THR A 244 11.68 16.05 11.50
CA THR A 244 12.51 14.86 11.20
C THR A 244 14.00 15.17 11.38
N ARG A 245 14.47 16.35 10.94
CA ARG A 245 15.86 16.80 11.18
C ARG A 245 16.15 16.96 12.66
N ALA A 246 15.26 17.62 13.41
CA ALA A 246 15.40 17.81 14.84
C ALA A 246 15.41 16.47 15.60
N MET A 247 14.57 15.51 15.19
CA MET A 247 14.58 14.15 15.71
C MET A 247 15.92 13.46 15.47
N VAL A 248 16.45 13.49 14.25
CA VAL A 248 17.73 12.86 13.91
C VAL A 248 18.88 13.50 14.69
N LEU A 249 18.92 14.84 14.78
CA LEU A 249 19.91 15.56 15.58
C LEU A 249 19.83 15.19 17.07
N THR A 250 18.62 15.00 17.58
CA THR A 250 18.40 14.58 18.98
C THR A 250 18.93 13.17 19.19
N VAL A 251 18.66 12.25 18.26
CA VAL A 251 19.17 10.88 18.30
C VAL A 251 20.70 10.87 18.27
N ASP A 252 21.32 11.60 17.33
CA ASP A 252 22.78 11.68 17.21
C ASP A 252 23.43 12.23 18.49
N LYS A 253 22.92 13.35 19.01
CA LYS A 253 23.42 13.95 20.25
C LYS A 253 23.24 13.03 21.46
N SER A 254 22.11 12.34 21.57
CA SER A 254 21.86 11.37 22.64
C SER A 254 22.77 10.15 22.52
N LEU A 255 23.09 9.71 21.30
CA LEU A 255 24.00 8.60 21.05
C LEU A 255 25.43 8.95 21.46
N ARG A 256 25.95 10.10 21.05
CA ARG A 256 27.29 10.58 21.47
C ARG A 256 27.42 10.66 22.99
N ARG A 257 26.43 11.26 23.65
CA ARG A 257 26.39 11.36 25.12
C ARG A 257 26.27 10.00 25.81
N ALA A 258 25.58 9.05 25.19
CA ALA A 258 25.48 7.69 25.72
C ALA A 258 26.82 6.94 25.64
N VAL A 259 27.60 7.21 24.59
CA VAL A 259 28.97 6.72 24.44
C VAL A 259 29.88 7.37 25.50
N ASP A 260 29.83 8.69 25.68
CA ASP A 260 30.55 9.40 26.74
C ASP A 260 30.19 8.87 28.14
N ALA A 261 28.89 8.71 28.43
CA ALA A 261 28.39 8.20 29.70
C ALA A 261 28.79 6.74 29.97
N ALA A 262 29.10 5.96 28.93
CA ALA A 262 29.64 4.60 29.07
C ALA A 262 31.17 4.58 29.33
N GLY A 263 31.81 5.74 29.39
CA GLY A 263 33.25 5.92 29.56
C GLY A 263 34.04 5.72 28.27
N LEU A 264 33.42 5.94 27.12
CA LEU A 264 34.07 5.91 25.80
C LEU A 264 34.21 7.34 25.28
N ASP A 265 35.27 7.63 24.53
CA ASP A 265 35.45 8.94 23.93
C ASP A 265 34.54 9.10 22.70
N ALA A 266 33.50 9.93 22.78
CA ALA A 266 32.63 10.20 21.62
C ALA A 266 33.31 10.97 20.48
N SER A 267 34.53 11.50 20.68
CA SER A 267 35.33 12.05 19.59
C SER A 267 35.76 10.99 18.57
N LEU A 268 35.78 9.71 18.99
CA LEU A 268 36.02 8.57 18.11
C LEU A 268 34.89 8.36 17.10
N LEU A 269 33.69 8.87 17.38
CA LEU A 269 32.58 8.80 16.45
C LEU A 269 32.73 9.87 15.38
N ARG A 270 32.81 9.45 14.12
CA ARG A 270 32.97 10.35 12.98
C ARG A 270 31.97 11.52 13.05
N PRO A 271 32.43 12.79 13.04
CA PRO A 271 31.54 13.94 12.98
C PRO A 271 30.71 13.86 11.72
N ARG A 272 29.40 14.06 11.84
CA ARG A 272 28.54 14.10 10.67
C ARG A 272 28.56 15.51 10.10
N GLU A 273 29.40 15.74 9.09
CA GLU A 273 29.57 17.08 8.49
C GLU A 273 28.34 17.56 7.71
N MET A 274 27.51 16.65 7.17
CA MET A 274 26.22 17.00 6.54
C MET A 274 25.11 15.97 6.81
N LEU A 275 24.01 16.42 7.41
CA LEU A 275 22.74 15.70 7.44
C LEU A 275 22.02 15.93 6.12
N GLN A 276 21.95 14.90 5.26
CA GLN A 276 21.21 14.99 3.99
C GLN A 276 19.70 14.84 4.17
N ALA A 277 19.22 14.61 5.41
CA ALA A 277 17.81 14.63 5.77
C ALA A 277 17.05 15.81 5.11
N GLY A 278 16.27 15.55 4.06
CA GLY A 278 15.45 16.54 3.37
C GLY A 278 16.10 17.32 2.23
N GLN A 279 17.39 17.16 1.93
CA GLN A 279 17.93 17.70 0.67
C GLN A 279 17.57 16.73 -0.46
N TRP A 280 16.37 16.94 -1.02
CA TRP A 280 16.15 16.56 -2.40
C TRP A 280 17.17 17.36 -3.20
N THR A 281 18.22 16.72 -3.72
CA THR A 281 18.88 17.25 -4.91
C THR A 281 17.75 17.43 -5.91
N ARG A 282 17.29 18.67 -6.08
CA ARG A 282 16.48 19.04 -7.23
C ARG A 282 17.43 18.79 -8.40
N ILE A 283 17.31 17.61 -9.00
CA ILE A 283 17.76 17.40 -10.36
C ILE A 283 16.79 18.28 -11.16
N ILE A 284 17.21 19.52 -11.40
CA ILE A 284 16.53 20.45 -12.30
C ILE A 284 16.75 19.92 -13.72
#